data_AF-A0AAD6TUZ1-F1
#
_entry.id   AF-A0AAD6TUZ1-F1
#
_cell.length_a   1.000
_cell.length_b   1.000
_cell.length_c   1.000
_cell.angle_alpha   90.00
_cell.angle_beta   90.00
_cell.angle_gamma   90.00
#
_symmetry.space_group_name_H-M   'P 1'
#
loop_
_entity.id
_entity.type
_entity.pdbx_description
1 polymer ?
#
loop_
_entity_poly.entity_id
_entity_poly.type
_entity_poly.pdbx_seq_one_letter_code
_entity_poly.pdbx_strand_id
1 'polypeptide(L)'
;MSAPRIRVAISGGGIGGLCLAVALSRHAHIQVDVYEGAGRFKEIGAGVMIWARTWRIFELLGLDQHFAKATDTPPDPAVGFEWRRSDRPDGFKWNFITMPCKYRYYAR
;
A
#
# COMPACT_ATOMS: atom_id res chain seq x y z
N MET A 1 -22.65 3.71 25.95
CA MET A 1 -21.70 4.21 24.92
C MET A 1 -22.38 5.37 24.22
N SER A 2 -21.74 6.54 24.15
CA SER A 2 -22.31 7.71 23.46
C SER A 2 -22.37 7.44 21.96
N ALA A 3 -23.44 7.87 21.29
CA ALA A 3 -23.59 7.71 19.85
C ALA A 3 -22.43 8.40 19.10
N PRO A 4 -22.00 7.86 17.94
CA PRO A 4 -20.96 8.48 17.13
C PRO A 4 -21.39 9.90 16.73
N ARG A 5 -20.50 10.87 16.94
CA ARG A 5 -20.78 12.29 16.65
C ARG A 5 -20.65 12.62 15.17
N ILE A 6 -19.89 11.81 14.42
CA ILE A 6 -19.64 11.97 13.00
C ILE A 6 -19.93 10.65 12.30
N ARG A 7 -20.69 10.71 11.21
CA ARG A 7 -20.97 9.56 10.34
C ARG A 7 -20.38 9.85 8.96
N VAL A 8 -19.60 8.91 8.45
CA VAL A 8 -18.91 9.01 7.17
C VAL A 8 -19.33 7.84 6.28
N ALA A 9 -19.91 8.17 5.13
CA ALA A 9 -20.16 7.19 4.07
C ALA A 9 -19.01 7.24 3.05
N ILE A 10 -18.39 6.10 2.79
CA ILE A 10 -17.34 5.95 1.77
C ILE A 10 -17.96 5.20 0.59
N SER A 11 -18.00 5.84 -0.59
CA SER A 11 -18.46 5.22 -1.83
C SER A 11 -17.26 4.68 -2.61
N GLY A 12 -17.09 3.36 -2.57
CA GLY A 12 -16.01 2.61 -3.21
C GLY A 12 -15.15 1.82 -2.22
N GLY A 13 -15.10 0.50 -2.39
CA GLY A 13 -14.31 -0.45 -1.61
C GLY A 13 -12.92 -0.73 -2.21
N GLY A 14 -12.39 0.15 -3.06
CA GLY A 14 -11.03 0.05 -3.57
C GLY A 14 -9.96 0.30 -2.50
N ILE A 15 -8.68 0.17 -2.88
CA ILE A 15 -7.51 0.34 -1.99
C ILE A 15 -7.61 1.66 -1.20
N GLY A 16 -7.88 2.78 -1.87
CA GLY A 16 -8.00 4.08 -1.22
C GLY A 16 -9.17 4.18 -0.24
N GLY A 17 -10.33 3.61 -0.59
CA GLY A 17 -11.53 3.62 0.25
C GLY A 17 -11.36 2.80 1.52
N LEU A 18 -10.78 1.60 1.40
CA LEU A 18 -10.47 0.74 2.54
C LEU A 18 -9.37 1.34 3.42
N CYS A 19 -8.32 1.92 2.84
CA CYS A 19 -7.30 2.64 3.62
C CYS A 19 -7.90 3.81 4.41
N LEU A 20 -8.79 4.59 3.80
CA LEU A 20 -9.50 5.67 4.49
C LEU A 20 -10.39 5.13 5.62
N ALA A 21 -11.12 4.04 5.37
CA ALA A 21 -11.98 3.42 6.37
C ALA A 21 -11.19 2.98 7.60
N VAL A 22 -10.04 2.30 7.40
CA VAL A 22 -9.15 1.87 8.49
C VAL A 22 -8.54 3.05 9.24
N ALA A 23 -8.17 4.12 8.54
CA ALA A 23 -7.65 5.33 9.17
C ALA A 23 -8.70 5.98 10.09
N LEU A 24 -9.93 6.13 9.59
CA LEU A 24 -11.03 6.76 10.33
C LEU A 24 -11.56 5.87 11.47
N SER A 25 -11.58 4.55 11.31
CA SER A 25 -12.11 3.61 12.32
C SER A 25 -11.30 3.60 13.63
N ARG A 26 -10.08 4.15 13.61
CA ARG A 26 -9.26 4.36 14.82
C ARG A 26 -9.82 5.44 15.76
N HIS A 27 -10.80 6.22 15.31
CA HIS A 27 -11.42 7.27 16.10
C HIS A 27 -12.81 6.84 16.59
N ALA A 28 -12.95 6.60 17.90
CA ALA A 28 -14.19 6.09 18.51
C ALA A 28 -15.45 6.98 18.34
N HIS A 29 -15.29 8.24 17.92
CA HIS A 29 -16.39 9.19 17.70
C HIS A 29 -16.87 9.23 16.25
N ILE A 30 -16.25 8.45 15.36
CA ILE A 30 -16.55 8.37 13.94
C ILE A 30 -17.14 6.99 13.64
N GLN A 31 -18.33 6.96 13.05
CA GLN A 31 -18.88 5.77 12.40
C GLN A 31 -18.57 5.83 10.91
N VAL A 32 -18.02 4.74 10.39
CA VAL A 32 -17.66 4.61 8.97
C VAL A 32 -18.50 3.50 8.35
N ASP A 33 -19.22 3.84 7.28
CA ASP A 33 -19.98 2.90 6.47
C ASP A 33 -19.37 2.90 5.05
N VAL A 34 -18.94 1.73 4.55
CA VAL A 34 -18.35 1.59 3.20
C VAL A 34 -19.37 0.93 2.27
N TYR A 35 -19.60 1.54 1.12
CA TYR A 35 -20.51 1.07 0.08
C TYR A 35 -19.71 0.70 -1.17
N GLU A 36 -19.87 -0.52 -1.66
CA GLU A 36 -19.22 -1.02 -2.88
C GLU A 36 -20.29 -1.57 -3.83
N GLY A 37 -20.18 -1.22 -5.11
CA GLY A 37 -21.13 -1.65 -6.14
C GLY A 37 -20.91 -3.10 -6.59
N ALA A 38 -19.69 -3.62 -6.43
CA ALA A 38 -19.37 -5.01 -6.72
C ALA A 38 -19.99 -5.95 -5.66
N GLY A 39 -20.69 -6.99 -6.10
CA GLY A 39 -21.29 -8.00 -5.21
C GLY A 39 -20.27 -8.85 -4.42
N ARG A 40 -18.98 -8.75 -4.77
CA ARG A 40 -17.85 -9.31 -4.01
C ARG A 40 -16.56 -8.60 -4.39
N PHE A 41 -15.60 -8.56 -3.46
CA PHE A 41 -14.23 -8.24 -3.81
C PHE A 41 -13.69 -9.32 -4.74
N LYS A 42 -13.21 -8.90 -5.92
CA LYS A 42 -12.60 -9.79 -6.90
C LYS A 42 -11.27 -9.20 -7.32
N GLU A 43 -10.25 -10.05 -7.35
CA GLU A 43 -8.98 -9.70 -7.97
C GLU A 43 -9.17 -9.59 -9.48
N ILE A 44 -8.69 -8.48 -10.05
CA ILE A 44 -8.67 -8.30 -11.51
C ILE A 44 -7.56 -9.17 -12.15
N GLY A 45 -6.71 -9.81 -11.34
CA GLY A 45 -5.57 -10.60 -11.80
C GLY A 45 -4.37 -9.75 -12.21
N ALA A 46 -4.40 -8.43 -11.94
CA ALA A 46 -3.26 -7.55 -12.13
C ALA A 46 -2.33 -7.69 -10.93
N GLY A 47 -1.12 -8.22 -11.14
CA GLY A 47 -0.06 -8.15 -10.13
C GLY A 47 0.24 -6.67 -9.82
N VAL A 48 0.02 -6.26 -8.57
CA VAL A 48 0.29 -4.89 -8.12
C VAL A 48 1.58 -4.86 -7.34
N MET A 49 2.54 -4.04 -7.79
CA MET A 49 3.76 -3.79 -7.05
C MET A 49 3.56 -2.62 -6.08
N ILE A 50 3.88 -2.84 -4.81
CA ILE A 50 3.86 -1.81 -3.77
C ILE A 50 5.26 -1.24 -3.59
N TRP A 51 5.38 0.07 -3.82
CA TRP A 51 6.61 0.80 -3.57
C TRP A 51 6.72 1.22 -2.11
N ALA A 52 7.95 1.49 -1.67
CA ALA A 52 8.26 1.89 -0.31
C ALA A 52 7.31 2.96 0.28
N ARG A 53 7.03 4.05 -0.43
CA ARG A 53 6.13 5.10 0.10
C ARG A 53 4.77 4.53 0.54
N THR A 54 4.22 3.61 -0.24
CA THR A 54 2.94 2.96 0.05
C THR A 54 3.11 1.94 1.18
N TRP A 55 4.23 1.20 1.21
CA TRP A 55 4.57 0.33 2.33
C TRP A 55 4.56 1.08 3.68
N ARG A 56 5.13 2.30 3.71
CA ARG A 56 5.11 3.15 4.90
C ARG A 56 3.69 3.47 5.36
N ILE A 57 2.75 3.65 4.44
CA ILE A 57 1.35 3.91 4.79
C ILE A 57 0.76 2.65 5.45
N PHE A 58 1.05 1.45 4.94
CA PHE A 58 0.60 0.21 5.57
C PHE A 58 1.17 0.03 6.98
N GLU A 59 2.44 0.37 7.22
CA GLU A 59 3.01 0.37 8.57
C GLU A 59 2.26 1.33 9.51
N LEU A 60 1.98 2.55 9.06
CA LEU A 60 1.22 3.52 9.86
C LEU A 60 -0.19 3.02 10.16
N LEU A 61 -0.79 2.25 9.24
CA LEU A 61 -2.09 1.61 9.41
C LEU A 61 -2.03 0.29 10.21
N GLY A 62 -0.83 -0.21 10.55
CA GLY A 62 -0.63 -1.49 11.25
C GLY A 62 -1.00 -2.71 10.40
N LEU A 63 -0.92 -2.57 9.08
CA LEU A 63 -1.28 -3.60 8.10
C LEU A 63 -0.05 -4.25 7.47
N ASP A 64 1.15 -3.72 7.72
CA ASP A 64 2.42 -4.16 7.14
C ASP A 64 2.66 -5.67 7.31
N GLN A 65 2.43 -6.23 8.49
CA GLN A 65 2.63 -7.66 8.73
C GLN A 65 1.62 -8.55 8.00
N HIS A 66 0.36 -8.10 7.93
CA HIS A 66 -0.68 -8.82 7.19
C HIS A 66 -0.41 -8.75 5.69
N PHE A 67 0.04 -7.59 5.22
CA PHE A 67 0.37 -7.36 3.83
C PHE A 67 1.63 -8.13 3.40
N ALA A 68 2.67 -8.17 4.22
CA ALA A 68 3.90 -8.94 3.96
C ALA A 68 3.65 -10.44 3.80
N LYS A 69 2.68 -11.00 4.52
CA LYS A 69 2.27 -12.41 4.37
C LYS A 69 1.50 -12.68 3.09
N ALA A 70 0.89 -11.66 2.50
CA ALA A 70 0.11 -11.75 1.27
C ALA A 70 0.96 -11.53 0.00
N THR A 71 2.23 -11.10 0.15
CA THR A 71 3.15 -10.83 -0.95
C THR A 71 4.17 -11.96 -1.12
N ASP A 72 4.52 -12.27 -2.38
CA ASP A 72 5.53 -13.28 -2.72
C ASP A 72 6.96 -12.89 -2.32
N THR A 73 7.24 -11.60 -2.09
CA THR A 73 8.58 -11.09 -1.79
C THR A 73 8.52 -10.10 -0.62
N PRO A 74 9.37 -10.25 0.41
CA PRO A 74 9.44 -9.27 1.48
C PRO A 74 9.94 -7.91 0.94
N PRO A 75 9.60 -6.81 1.62
CA PRO A 75 10.05 -5.48 1.22
C PRO A 75 11.59 -5.40 1.22
N ASP A 76 12.18 -5.13 0.06
CA ASP A 76 13.62 -4.88 -0.08
C ASP A 76 13.88 -3.35 -0.10
N PRO A 77 14.67 -2.79 0.82
CA PRO A 77 15.01 -1.36 0.78
C PRO A 77 15.90 -0.95 -0.41
N ALA A 78 16.46 -1.91 -1.14
CA ALA A 78 17.32 -1.70 -2.31
C ALA A 78 16.57 -1.76 -3.66
N VAL A 79 15.23 -1.61 -3.68
CA VAL A 79 14.52 -1.48 -4.96
C VAL A 79 14.98 -0.24 -5.72
N GLY A 80 15.30 -0.43 -7.00
CA GLY A 80 15.76 0.62 -7.89
C GLY A 80 15.43 0.30 -9.35
N PHE A 81 15.71 1.25 -10.22
CA PHE A 81 15.55 1.06 -11.65
C PHE A 81 16.87 0.63 -12.27
N GLU A 82 16.88 -0.56 -12.85
CA GLU A 82 17.99 -1.02 -13.69
C GLU A 82 17.79 -0.51 -15.13
N TRP A 83 18.71 0.35 -15.57
CA TRP A 83 18.73 0.85 -16.94
C TRP A 83 19.56 -0.09 -17.81
N ARG A 84 18.91 -0.71 -18.79
CA ARG A 84 19.54 -1.59 -19.78
C ARG A 84 19.44 -1.01 -21.17
N ARG A 85 20.51 -1.16 -21.96
CA ARG A 85 20.49 -0.83 -23.39
C ARG A 85 19.77 -1.93 -24.15
N SER A 86 18.71 -1.58 -24.89
CA SER A 86 17.83 -2.56 -25.55
C SER A 86 18.38 -3.06 -26.89
N ASP A 87 19.39 -2.41 -27.46
CA ASP A 87 19.91 -2.63 -28.80
C ASP A 87 21.02 -3.69 -28.88
N ARG A 88 21.41 -4.29 -27.75
CA ARG A 88 22.46 -5.33 -27.71
C ARG A 88 21.94 -6.67 -27.17
N PRO A 89 22.41 -7.80 -27.73
CA PRO A 89 22.00 -9.13 -27.29
C PRO A 89 22.51 -9.52 -25.90
N ASP A 90 23.54 -8.85 -25.38
CA ASP A 90 24.16 -9.10 -24.07
C ASP A 90 23.46 -8.36 -22.90
N GLY A 91 22.46 -7.52 -23.18
CA GLY A 91 21.68 -6.82 -22.16
C GLY A 91 22.53 -5.88 -21.29
N PHE A 92 23.49 -5.17 -21.90
CA PHE A 92 24.41 -4.28 -21.20
C PHE A 92 23.69 -3.35 -20.20
N LYS A 93 24.00 -3.56 -18.92
CA LYS A 93 23.51 -2.77 -17.79
C LYS A 93 24.35 -1.51 -17.71
N TRP A 94 23.73 -0.36 -17.95
CA TRP A 94 24.45 0.92 -17.94
C TRP A 94 24.47 1.52 -16.53
N ASN A 95 23.35 1.48 -15.82
CA ASN A 95 23.24 2.09 -14.51
C ASN A 95 22.16 1.42 -13.66
N PHE A 96 22.37 1.37 -12.35
CA PHE A 96 21.33 1.04 -11.38
C PHE A 96 21.05 2.27 -10.54
N ILE A 97 19.87 2.86 -10.72
CA ILE A 97 19.43 3.96 -9.89
C ILE A 97 18.73 3.36 -8.70
N THR A 98 19.47 3.22 -7.59
CA THR A 98 18.87 2.92 -6.30
C THR A 98 17.91 4.05 -5.97
N MET A 99 16.62 3.74 -5.84
CA MET A 99 15.69 4.73 -5.32
C MET A 99 16.11 5.00 -3.88
N PRO A 100 16.32 6.27 -3.47
CA PRO A 100 16.72 6.59 -2.12
C PRO A 100 15.55 6.27 -1.19
N CYS A 101 15.46 5.02 -0.78
CA CYS A 101 14.52 4.58 0.22
C CYS A 101 15.12 4.83 1.59
N LYS A 102 15.30 6.11 1.95
CA LYS A 102 15.79 6.48 3.29
C LYS A 102 14.69 6.25 4.33
N TYR A 103 14.52 5.02 4.78
CA TYR A 103 13.80 4.73 6.03
C TYR A 103 14.69 5.03 7.21
N ARG A 104 14.86 6.31 7.53
CA ARG A 104 15.56 6.74 8.74
C ARG A 104 14.58 6.83 9.90
N TYR A 105 13.91 5.74 10.31
CA TYR A 105 13.26 5.64 11.65
C TYR A 105 13.02 4.18 12.07
N TYR A 106 14.02 3.57 12.70
CA TYR A 106 13.84 2.58 13.78
C TYR A 106 14.52 3.16 15.02
N ALA A 107 13.73 3.83 15.87
CA ALA A 107 14.01 4.12 17.29
C ALA A 107 12.99 5.14 17.80
N ARG A 108 11.89 4.65 18.36
CA ARG A 108 11.37 5.14 19.63
C ARG A 108 10.91 3.94 20.44
#